data_AF-A0A815XMR0-F1
#
_entry.id   AF-A0A815XMR0-F1
#
_cell.length_a   1.000
_cell.length_b   1.000
_cell.length_c   1.000
_cell.angle_alpha   90.00
_cell.angle_beta   90.00
_cell.angle_gamma   90.00
#
_symmetry.space_group_name_H-M   'P 1'
#
loop_
_entity.id
_entity.type
_entity.pdbx_description
1 polymer ?
#
loop_
_entity_poly.entity_id
_entity_poly.type
_entity_poly.pdbx_seq_one_letter_code
_entity_poly.pdbx_strand_id
1 'polypeptide(L)'
;MASKPTTNAPTGKAPIIKKMFLHNRKTNQRYRLNGAKETNRKPKKACLNRDFSQYIAYTTPQLPNKVDLRPWMTQIEDQSDANSCTANAMAGIYEYLNYRSTGRLEDVSRLFIYYNARVRDNDDDPHVIDDGSTIPSTIETVEEFGVCPEYIWPYNIKKVNTKPTKQAYSIAPQYSISEALEVDININEMRS
;
A
#
# COMPACT_ATOMS: atom_id res chain seq x y z
N MET A 1 -44.42 9.11 30.79
CA MET A 1 -42.96 8.88 30.84
C MET A 1 -42.59 7.99 29.67
N ALA A 2 -42.06 8.56 28.60
CA ALA A 2 -41.70 7.83 27.39
C ALA A 2 -40.29 7.23 27.57
N SER A 3 -40.21 5.89 27.63
CA SER A 3 -38.95 5.17 27.58
C SER A 3 -38.38 5.25 26.16
N LYS A 4 -37.19 5.83 26.03
CA LYS A 4 -36.44 5.87 24.77
C LYS A 4 -36.00 4.45 24.38
N PRO A 5 -36.03 4.08 23.09
CA PRO A 5 -35.39 2.85 22.64
C PRO A 5 -33.88 3.06 22.62
N THR A 6 -33.16 2.22 23.35
CA THR A 6 -31.70 2.08 23.26
C THR A 6 -31.35 1.43 21.92
N THR A 7 -30.86 2.21 20.97
CA THR A 7 -30.22 1.70 19.76
C THR A 7 -28.82 1.19 20.12
N ASN A 8 -28.67 -0.13 20.21
CA ASN A 8 -27.36 -0.76 20.19
C ASN A 8 -26.67 -0.39 18.88
N ALA A 9 -25.53 0.30 18.97
CA ALA A 9 -24.64 0.50 17.83
C ALA A 9 -24.15 -0.89 17.35
N PRO A 10 -24.23 -1.22 16.06
CA PRO A 10 -23.60 -2.42 15.56
C PRO A 10 -22.08 -2.20 15.61
N THR A 11 -21.42 -2.87 16.55
CA THR A 11 -19.96 -3.08 16.54
C THR A 11 -19.62 -4.08 15.44
N GLY A 12 -19.83 -3.66 14.19
CA GLY A 12 -19.44 -4.42 13.02
C GLY A 12 -17.93 -4.39 12.87
N LYS A 13 -17.22 -5.37 13.44
CA LYS A 13 -15.88 -5.71 12.95
C LYS A 13 -16.01 -5.93 11.44
N ALA A 14 -15.22 -5.20 10.65
CA ALA A 14 -15.16 -5.38 9.21
C ALA A 14 -14.97 -6.88 8.89
N PRO A 15 -15.72 -7.45 7.94
CA PRO A 15 -15.65 -8.86 7.65
C PRO A 15 -14.22 -9.20 7.19
N ILE A 16 -13.54 -10.05 7.96
CA ILE A 16 -12.29 -10.66 7.55
C ILE A 16 -12.58 -11.42 6.25
N ILE A 17 -12.02 -10.98 5.13
CA ILE A 17 -12.20 -11.64 3.83
C ILE A 17 -11.79 -13.11 3.99
N LYS A 18 -12.77 -14.02 3.91
CA LYS A 18 -12.51 -15.46 3.83
C LYS A 18 -11.69 -15.70 2.57
N LYS A 19 -10.48 -16.26 2.74
CA LYS A 19 -9.53 -16.66 1.69
C LYS A 19 -10.21 -16.92 0.33
N MET A 20 -10.06 -16.00 -0.62
CA MET A 20 -10.64 -16.13 -1.95
C MET A 20 -9.65 -16.85 -2.87
N PHE A 21 -10.13 -17.65 -3.82
CA PHE A 21 -9.27 -18.40 -4.75
C PHE A 21 -9.80 -18.27 -6.17
N LEU A 22 -8.93 -17.93 -7.13
CA LEU A 22 -9.18 -18.18 -8.54
C LEU A 22 -8.92 -19.66 -8.81
N HIS A 23 -9.84 -20.31 -9.51
CA HIS A 23 -9.70 -21.71 -9.89
C HIS A 23 -9.61 -21.79 -11.42
N ASN A 24 -8.46 -22.21 -11.94
CA ASN A 24 -8.31 -22.55 -13.35
C ASN A 24 -8.84 -23.98 -13.55
N ARG A 25 -10.07 -24.08 -14.09
CA ARG A 25 -10.75 -25.37 -14.29
C ARG A 25 -10.06 -26.27 -15.33
N LYS A 26 -9.23 -25.71 -16.23
CA LYS A 26 -8.52 -26.50 -17.25
C LYS A 26 -7.26 -27.15 -16.70
N THR A 27 -6.52 -26.45 -15.85
CA THR A 27 -5.27 -26.95 -15.25
C THR A 27 -5.48 -27.51 -13.84
N ASN A 28 -6.69 -27.39 -13.29
CA ASN A 28 -7.04 -27.65 -11.89
C ASN A 28 -6.19 -26.86 -10.88
N GLN A 29 -5.54 -25.78 -11.33
CA GLN A 29 -4.71 -24.92 -10.48
C GLN A 29 -5.59 -23.93 -9.71
N ARG A 30 -5.23 -23.71 -8.44
CA ARG A 30 -5.89 -22.73 -7.56
C ARG A 30 -4.89 -21.63 -7.23
N TYR A 31 -5.25 -20.40 -7.54
CA TYR A 31 -4.50 -19.21 -7.17
C TYR A 31 -5.20 -18.54 -6.00
N ARG A 32 -4.49 -18.30 -4.90
CA ARG A 32 -5.05 -17.62 -3.74
C ARG A 32 -5.09 -16.11 -4.02
N LEU A 33 -6.27 -15.51 -3.85
CA LEU A 33 -6.45 -14.06 -3.87
C LEU A 33 -6.25 -13.56 -2.45
N ASN A 34 -5.05 -13.03 -2.20
CA ASN A 34 -4.61 -12.49 -0.92
C ASN A 34 -4.84 -10.97 -0.83
N GLY A 35 -4.86 -10.44 0.41
CA GLY A 35 -3.77 -9.52 0.78
C GLY A 35 -4.13 -8.16 1.38
N ALA A 36 -5.20 -7.50 0.94
CA ALA A 36 -5.54 -6.18 1.47
C ALA A 36 -6.63 -6.29 2.54
N LYS A 37 -6.41 -5.66 3.69
CA LYS A 37 -7.46 -5.48 4.71
C LYS A 37 -8.36 -4.32 4.29
N GLU A 38 -9.67 -4.55 4.28
CA GLU A 38 -10.66 -3.48 4.08
C GLU A 38 -10.61 -2.51 5.25
N THR A 39 -10.74 -1.22 4.95
CA THR A 39 -10.84 -0.17 5.96
C THR A 39 -11.65 1.00 5.43
N ASN A 40 -12.36 1.68 6.34
CA ASN A 40 -13.00 2.95 6.06
C ASN A 40 -12.03 4.13 6.22
N ARG A 41 -10.82 3.90 6.76
CA ARG A 41 -9.77 4.92 6.82
C ARG A 41 -9.33 5.25 5.40
N LYS A 42 -9.22 6.54 5.13
CA LYS A 42 -8.72 7.07 3.86
C LYS A 42 -7.49 7.93 4.16
N PRO A 43 -6.50 7.98 3.25
CA PRO A 43 -5.46 9.00 3.30
C PRO A 43 -6.08 10.40 3.35
N LYS A 44 -5.28 11.41 3.69
CA LYS A 44 -5.76 12.80 3.63
C LYS A 44 -6.27 13.07 2.21
N LYS A 45 -7.54 13.46 2.10
CA LYS A 45 -8.08 13.98 0.84
C LYS A 45 -7.27 15.22 0.48
N ALA A 46 -6.88 15.34 -0.78
CA ALA A 46 -6.29 16.56 -1.31
C ALA A 46 -7.19 17.74 -0.91
N CYS A 47 -6.74 18.56 0.03
CA CYS A 47 -7.54 19.67 0.54
C CYS A 47 -7.61 20.74 -0.55
N LEU A 48 -8.84 21.11 -0.93
CA LEU A 48 -9.23 22.06 -1.99
C LEU A 48 -8.58 23.46 -1.92
N ASN A 49 -7.77 23.75 -0.89
CA ASN A 49 -7.08 25.04 -0.69
C ASN A 49 -5.57 24.98 -0.94
N ARG A 50 -5.00 23.80 -1.22
CA ARG A 50 -3.74 23.75 -1.96
C ARG A 50 -4.12 23.79 -3.42
N ASP A 51 -3.64 24.79 -4.12
CA ASP A 51 -3.80 24.89 -5.57
C ASP A 51 -3.07 23.71 -6.22
N PHE A 52 -3.78 22.59 -6.39
CA PHE A 52 -3.27 21.41 -7.08
C PHE A 52 -3.29 21.59 -8.60
N SER A 53 -3.67 22.76 -9.12
CA SER A 53 -3.53 23.08 -10.57
C SER A 53 -2.09 22.92 -11.05
N GLN A 54 -1.10 22.98 -10.13
CA GLN A 54 0.30 22.71 -10.44
C GLN A 54 0.65 21.21 -10.58
N TYR A 55 -0.14 20.29 -9.99
CA TYR A 55 0.09 18.84 -10.01
C TYR A 55 -0.91 18.09 -10.90
N ILE A 56 -2.17 18.52 -10.90
CA ILE A 56 -3.19 18.15 -11.88
C ILE A 56 -3.03 19.12 -13.05
N ALA A 57 -1.92 18.95 -13.77
CA ALA A 57 -1.49 19.86 -14.84
C ALA A 57 -2.44 19.86 -16.05
N TYR A 58 -3.34 18.87 -16.13
CA TYR A 58 -4.30 18.74 -17.21
C TYR A 58 -5.70 19.04 -16.70
N THR A 59 -6.23 20.20 -17.09
CA THR A 59 -7.69 20.33 -17.20
C THR A 59 -8.17 19.24 -18.17
N THR A 60 -9.33 18.65 -17.91
CA THR A 60 -9.91 17.53 -18.69
C THR A 60 -9.81 17.67 -20.22
N PRO A 61 -9.82 18.88 -20.85
CA PRO A 61 -9.63 19.04 -22.29
C PRO A 61 -8.23 18.70 -22.86
N GLN A 62 -7.19 18.51 -22.04
CA GLN A 62 -5.80 18.38 -22.51
C GLN A 62 -5.11 17.02 -22.25
N LEU A 63 -5.87 16.00 -21.83
CA LEU A 63 -5.29 14.69 -21.54
C LEU A 63 -4.75 14.01 -22.80
N PRO A 64 -3.54 13.41 -22.75
CA PRO A 64 -3.05 12.60 -23.86
C PRO A 64 -3.97 11.41 -24.13
N ASN A 65 -4.07 11.03 -25.40
CA ASN A 65 -4.88 9.87 -25.83
C ASN A 65 -4.34 8.54 -25.29
N LYS A 66 -3.04 8.49 -24.95
CA LYS A 66 -2.37 7.31 -24.41
C LYS A 66 -1.21 7.74 -23.51
N VAL A 67 -1.12 7.11 -22.35
CA VAL A 67 0.04 7.19 -21.45
C VAL A 67 0.56 5.77 -21.23
N ASP A 68 1.87 5.59 -21.27
CA ASP A 68 2.54 4.34 -20.94
C ASP A 68 3.63 4.62 -19.92
N LEU A 69 3.41 4.18 -18.68
CA LEU A 69 4.34 4.40 -17.57
C LEU A 69 5.41 3.31 -17.44
N ARG A 70 5.30 2.21 -18.20
CA ARG A 70 6.22 1.07 -18.12
C ARG A 70 7.69 1.41 -18.33
N PRO A 71 8.09 2.39 -19.16
CA PRO A 71 9.50 2.77 -19.28
C PRO A 71 10.16 3.22 -17.98
N TRP A 72 9.36 3.56 -16.95
CA TRP A 72 9.84 3.97 -15.63
C TRP A 72 9.56 2.95 -14.52
N MET A 73 8.97 1.80 -14.84
CA MET A 73 8.64 0.78 -13.86
C MET A 73 9.80 -0.22 -13.72
N THR A 74 9.99 -0.71 -12.49
CA THR A 74 10.88 -1.83 -12.17
C THR A 74 10.30 -3.15 -12.70
N GLN A 75 11.10 -4.22 -12.60
CA GLN A 75 10.65 -5.56 -12.94
C GLN A 75 9.45 -5.99 -12.08
N ILE A 76 8.55 -6.80 -12.64
CA ILE A 76 7.43 -7.34 -11.89
C ILE A 76 7.97 -8.29 -10.81
N GLU A 77 7.68 -7.98 -9.55
CA GLU A 77 8.09 -8.80 -8.41
C GLU A 77 7.04 -9.87 -8.06
N ASP A 78 7.50 -10.96 -7.43
CA ASP A 78 6.64 -12.05 -6.94
C ASP A 78 6.40 -11.89 -5.43
N GLN A 79 5.14 -11.74 -5.01
CA GLN A 79 4.74 -11.70 -3.60
C GLN A 79 4.68 -13.09 -2.94
N SER A 80 4.85 -14.16 -3.73
CA SER A 80 4.76 -15.55 -3.30
C SER A 80 3.47 -15.81 -2.50
N ASP A 81 3.56 -16.58 -1.41
CA ASP A 81 2.40 -16.97 -0.60
C ASP A 81 2.00 -15.93 0.48
N ALA A 82 2.70 -14.80 0.59
CA ALA A 82 2.39 -13.77 1.58
C ALA A 82 1.14 -12.96 1.23
N ASN A 83 0.49 -12.40 2.25
CA ASN A 83 -0.62 -11.46 2.10
C ASN A 83 -0.14 -10.00 1.85
N SER A 84 1.01 -9.79 1.22
CA SER A 84 1.71 -8.49 1.19
C SER A 84 1.37 -7.56 0.02
N CYS A 85 0.20 -7.67 -0.60
CA CYS A 85 -0.08 -6.98 -1.89
C CYS A 85 0.01 -5.44 -1.79
N THR A 86 -0.46 -4.86 -0.69
CA THR A 86 -0.35 -3.42 -0.39
C THR A 86 1.11 -2.96 -0.34
N ALA A 87 1.99 -3.74 0.29
CA ALA A 87 3.40 -3.44 0.37
C ALA A 87 4.13 -3.61 -0.97
N ASN A 88 3.73 -4.58 -1.80
CA ASN A 88 4.27 -4.73 -3.16
C ASN A 88 3.84 -3.56 -4.05
N ALA A 89 2.57 -3.14 -3.96
CA ALA A 89 2.09 -1.96 -4.68
C ALA A 89 2.84 -0.69 -4.25
N MET A 90 3.06 -0.51 -2.94
CA MET A 90 3.82 0.62 -2.41
C MET A 90 5.29 0.61 -2.84
N ALA A 91 5.95 -0.55 -2.81
CA ALA A 91 7.32 -0.70 -3.31
C ALA A 91 7.43 -0.26 -4.77
N GLY A 92 6.55 -0.80 -5.64
CA GLY A 92 6.52 -0.42 -7.06
C GLY A 92 6.24 1.07 -7.31
N ILE A 93 5.36 1.70 -6.50
CA ILE A 93 5.12 3.16 -6.58
C ILE A 93 6.39 3.93 -6.18
N TYR A 94 7.02 3.56 -5.06
CA TYR A 94 8.23 4.22 -4.58
C TYR A 94 9.37 4.10 -5.59
N GLU A 95 9.59 2.90 -6.12
CA GLU A 95 10.62 2.59 -7.11
C GLU A 95 10.40 3.37 -8.41
N TYR A 96 9.16 3.42 -8.90
CA TYR A 96 8.78 4.26 -10.04
C TYR A 96 9.14 5.73 -9.81
N LEU A 97 8.79 6.29 -8.64
CA LEU A 97 9.08 7.68 -8.31
C LEU A 97 10.59 7.93 -8.17
N ASN A 98 11.32 7.01 -7.54
CA ASN A 98 12.77 7.09 -7.39
C ASN A 98 13.46 7.07 -8.74
N TYR A 99 13.08 6.14 -9.62
CA TYR A 99 13.67 6.04 -10.96
C TYR A 99 13.32 7.25 -11.82
N ARG A 100 12.08 7.74 -11.77
CA ARG A 100 11.66 8.93 -12.52
C ARG A 100 12.37 10.20 -12.07
N SER A 101 12.72 10.31 -10.80
CA SER A 101 13.37 11.51 -10.24
C SER A 101 14.90 11.47 -10.29
N THR A 102 15.51 10.30 -10.12
CA THR A 102 16.97 10.16 -9.98
C THR A 102 17.64 9.36 -11.10
N GLY A 103 16.87 8.62 -11.90
CA GLY A 103 17.39 7.66 -12.89
C GLY A 103 18.00 6.39 -12.27
N ARG A 104 17.86 6.18 -10.96
CA ARG A 104 18.40 5.00 -10.25
C ARG A 104 17.32 3.94 -10.04
N LEU A 105 17.63 2.72 -10.46
CA LEU A 105 16.83 1.54 -10.15
C LEU A 105 17.33 0.95 -8.83
N GLU A 106 16.48 0.97 -7.82
CA GLU A 106 16.81 0.43 -6.50
C GLU A 106 15.55 -0.20 -5.91
N ASP A 107 15.60 -1.52 -5.70
CA ASP A 107 14.48 -2.26 -5.13
C ASP A 107 14.36 -1.97 -3.62
N VAL A 108 13.14 -1.74 -3.15
CA VAL A 108 12.88 -1.42 -1.75
C VAL A 108 12.21 -2.59 -1.02
N SER A 109 12.56 -2.76 0.25
CA SER A 109 12.14 -3.90 1.05
C SER A 109 10.64 -3.94 1.27
N ARG A 110 9.98 -4.84 0.54
CA ARG A 110 8.54 -5.09 0.70
C ARG A 110 8.20 -5.64 2.08
N LEU A 111 9.07 -6.46 2.68
CA LEU A 111 8.84 -7.00 4.02
C LEU A 111 9.00 -5.94 5.11
N PHE A 112 9.85 -4.93 4.90
CA PHE A 112 9.96 -3.80 5.84
C PHE A 112 8.65 -3.01 5.86
N ILE A 113 8.14 -2.65 4.67
CA ILE A 113 6.87 -1.95 4.51
C ILE A 113 5.73 -2.80 5.11
N TYR A 114 5.67 -4.09 4.74
CA TYR A 114 4.58 -4.98 5.15
C TYR A 114 4.55 -5.29 6.64
N TYR A 115 5.72 -5.44 7.29
CA TYR A 115 5.79 -5.66 8.74
C TYR A 115 5.23 -4.45 9.50
N ASN A 116 5.75 -3.25 9.21
CA ASN A 116 5.37 -2.03 9.92
C ASN A 116 3.89 -1.66 9.68
N ALA A 117 3.39 -1.83 8.46
CA ALA A 117 1.97 -1.59 8.16
C ALA A 117 1.03 -2.49 8.98
N ARG A 118 1.42 -3.75 9.24
CA ARG A 118 0.63 -4.66 10.07
C ARG A 118 0.73 -4.37 11.56
N VAL A 119 1.89 -3.92 12.04
CA VAL A 119 2.03 -3.44 13.42
C VAL A 119 1.05 -2.30 13.65
N ARG A 120 0.98 -1.36 12.71
CA ARG A 120 0.04 -0.24 12.77
C ARG A 120 -1.42 -0.66 12.69
N ASP A 121 -1.75 -1.62 11.82
CA ASP A 121 -3.11 -2.20 11.77
C ASP A 121 -3.48 -3.03 13.02
N ASN A 122 -2.49 -3.36 13.85
CA ASN A 122 -2.63 -4.15 15.07
C ASN A 122 -2.45 -3.27 16.32
N ASP A 123 -2.88 -2.01 16.26
CA ASP A 123 -2.81 -1.05 17.39
C ASP A 123 -1.38 -0.93 17.98
N ASP A 124 -0.38 -0.90 17.10
CA ASP A 124 1.05 -0.85 17.39
C ASP A 124 1.62 -2.06 18.17
N ASP A 125 0.88 -3.16 18.26
CA ASP A 125 1.37 -4.42 18.82
C ASP A 125 2.29 -5.15 17.80
N PRO A 126 3.56 -5.43 18.17
CA PRO A 126 4.53 -6.12 17.31
C PRO A 126 4.19 -7.60 17.03
N HIS A 127 3.22 -8.20 17.71
CA HIS A 127 2.79 -9.60 17.51
C HIS A 127 1.87 -9.77 16.29
N VAL A 128 2.41 -9.46 15.11
CA VAL A 128 1.70 -9.53 13.83
C VAL A 128 1.65 -10.96 13.26
N ILE A 129 0.60 -11.24 12.51
CA ILE A 129 0.44 -12.45 11.70
C ILE A 129 0.35 -12.09 10.22
N ASP A 130 0.52 -13.05 9.32
CA ASP A 130 0.38 -12.80 7.88
C ASP A 130 -1.10 -12.78 7.48
N ASP A 131 -1.75 -11.63 7.69
CA ASP A 131 -3.20 -11.43 7.47
C ASP A 131 -3.52 -10.21 6.60
N GLY A 132 -2.52 -9.64 5.94
CA GLY A 132 -2.65 -8.46 5.09
C GLY A 132 -2.49 -7.15 5.85
N SER A 133 -2.36 -6.05 5.10
CA SER A 133 -2.41 -4.71 5.68
C SER A 133 -3.38 -3.82 4.92
N THR A 134 -3.75 -2.70 5.54
CA THR A 134 -4.56 -1.66 4.91
C THR A 134 -3.67 -0.72 4.09
N ILE A 135 -4.23 -0.13 3.04
CA ILE A 135 -3.54 0.88 2.23
C ILE A 135 -3.12 2.10 3.08
N PRO A 136 -3.99 2.68 3.94
CA PRO A 136 -3.60 3.79 4.82
C PRO A 136 -2.41 3.46 5.72
N SER A 137 -2.41 2.32 6.41
CA SER A 137 -1.27 1.95 7.26
C SER A 137 0.01 1.75 6.47
N THR A 138 -0.10 1.29 5.23
CA THR A 138 1.05 1.12 4.33
C THR A 138 1.64 2.47 3.93
N ILE A 139 0.79 3.45 3.60
CA ILE A 139 1.20 4.83 3.31
C ILE A 139 1.82 5.48 4.55
N GLU A 140 1.12 5.46 5.69
CA GLU A 140 1.56 6.07 6.94
C GLU A 140 2.90 5.48 7.42
N THR A 141 3.11 4.18 7.20
CA THR A 141 4.41 3.52 7.47
C THR A 141 5.55 4.12 6.66
N VAL A 142 5.34 4.37 5.37
CA VAL A 142 6.38 4.93 4.49
C VAL A 142 6.58 6.43 4.74
N GLU A 143 5.54 7.15 5.14
CA GLU A 143 5.66 8.53 5.61
C GLU A 143 6.46 8.62 6.92
N GLU A 144 6.20 7.72 7.87
CA GLU A 144 6.81 7.76 9.21
C GLU A 144 8.23 7.18 9.24
N PHE A 145 8.43 6.00 8.65
CA PHE A 145 9.71 5.28 8.73
C PHE A 145 10.55 5.37 7.47
N GLY A 146 9.95 5.73 6.32
CA GLY A 146 10.55 5.57 5.00
C GLY A 146 10.61 4.11 4.55
N VAL A 147 11.52 3.81 3.62
CA VAL A 147 11.77 2.47 3.08
C VAL A 147 13.25 2.14 3.15
N CYS A 148 13.60 0.89 3.39
CA CYS A 148 14.99 0.43 3.27
C CYS A 148 15.19 -0.37 1.98
N PRO A 149 16.41 -0.45 1.43
CA PRO A 149 16.67 -1.29 0.27
C PRO A 149 16.38 -2.78 0.51
N GLU A 150 15.89 -3.48 -0.51
CA GLU A 150 15.54 -4.91 -0.44
C GLU A 150 16.75 -5.76 -0.03
N TYR A 151 17.98 -5.39 -0.42
CA TYR A 151 19.18 -6.13 -0.01
C TYR A 151 19.50 -6.00 1.50
N ILE A 152 19.01 -4.97 2.19
CA ILE A 152 19.17 -4.80 3.65
C ILE A 152 18.16 -5.65 4.41
N TRP A 153 16.92 -5.75 3.91
CA TRP A 153 15.89 -6.61 4.47
C TRP A 153 15.20 -7.45 3.38
N PRO A 154 15.83 -8.58 2.98
CA PRO A 154 15.40 -9.34 1.80
C PRO A 154 14.05 -10.03 1.94
N TYR A 155 13.39 -10.16 0.80
CA TYR A 155 12.12 -10.84 0.64
C TYR A 155 12.25 -12.34 0.90
N ASN A 156 12.14 -12.70 2.17
CA ASN A 156 12.16 -14.06 2.66
C ASN A 156 10.88 -14.30 3.45
N ILE A 157 9.97 -15.11 2.89
CA ILE A 157 8.67 -15.43 3.49
C ILE A 157 8.79 -15.98 4.92
N LYS A 158 9.90 -16.65 5.27
CA LYS A 158 10.16 -17.11 6.66
C LYS A 158 10.28 -15.95 7.66
N LYS A 159 10.59 -14.75 7.18
CA LYS A 159 10.71 -13.51 7.96
C LYS A 159 9.44 -12.65 7.90
N VAL A 160 8.33 -13.14 7.31
CA VAL A 160 7.13 -12.33 7.11
C VAL A 160 6.64 -11.68 8.40
N ASN A 161 6.67 -12.38 9.54
CA ASN A 161 6.25 -11.82 10.84
C ASN A 161 7.43 -11.36 11.71
N THR A 162 8.65 -11.31 11.16
CA THR A 162 9.85 -10.95 11.90
C THR A 162 10.10 -9.46 11.79
N LYS A 163 10.33 -8.81 12.93
CA LYS A 163 10.72 -7.40 12.96
C LYS A 163 12.01 -7.16 12.16
N PRO A 164 12.04 -6.15 11.26
CA PRO A 164 13.25 -5.77 10.56
C PRO A 164 14.41 -5.41 11.50
N THR A 165 15.64 -5.52 10.98
CA THR A 165 16.83 -5.22 11.77
C THR A 165 16.91 -3.73 12.15
N LYS A 166 17.68 -3.42 13.20
CA LYS A 166 18.02 -2.02 13.53
C LYS A 166 18.66 -1.28 12.36
N GLN A 167 19.45 -1.99 11.55
CA GLN A 167 20.07 -1.42 10.34
C GLN A 167 19.02 -0.97 9.33
N ALA A 168 17.98 -1.77 9.08
CA ALA A 168 16.88 -1.40 8.20
C ALA A 168 16.20 -0.10 8.66
N TYR A 169 15.86 0.00 9.95
CA TYR A 169 15.27 1.21 10.52
C TYR A 169 16.21 2.43 10.53
N SER A 170 17.53 2.23 10.58
CA SER A 170 18.49 3.35 10.54
C SER A 170 18.67 3.94 9.13
N ILE A 171 18.45 3.13 8.09
CA ILE A 171 18.59 3.55 6.68
C ILE A 171 17.27 4.12 6.17
N ALA A 172 16.14 3.55 6.59
CA ALA A 172 14.82 3.87 6.04
C ALA A 172 14.46 5.38 6.02
N PRO A 173 14.77 6.19 7.05
CA PRO A 173 14.45 7.61 7.05
C PRO A 173 15.11 8.44 5.94
N GLN A 174 16.14 7.91 5.27
CA GLN A 174 16.78 8.56 4.11
C GLN A 174 15.91 8.51 2.85
N TYR A 175 14.86 7.68 2.86
CA TYR A 175 14.06 7.28 1.71
C TYR A 175 12.57 7.30 2.09
N SER A 176 12.00 8.49 2.30
CA SER A 176 10.60 8.67 2.69
C SER A 176 9.78 9.40 1.63
N ILE A 177 8.47 9.21 1.69
CA ILE A 177 7.52 10.05 0.95
C ILE A 177 7.05 11.17 1.88
N SER A 178 6.90 12.38 1.33
CA SER A 178 6.46 13.53 2.11
C SER A 178 4.94 13.67 2.15
N GLU A 179 4.25 13.24 1.10
CA GLU A 179 2.81 13.43 0.93
C GLU A 179 2.18 12.26 0.16
N ALA A 180 1.01 11.83 0.60
CA ALA A 180 0.11 10.95 -0.12
C ALA A 180 -1.32 11.50 -0.12
N LEU A 181 -1.99 11.40 -1.27
CA LEU A 181 -3.30 12.02 -1.50
C LEU A 181 -4.31 10.99 -2.00
N GLU A 182 -5.55 11.10 -1.51
CA GLU A 182 -6.68 10.36 -2.09
C GLU A 182 -7.12 11.00 -3.42
N VAL A 183 -7.20 10.18 -4.47
CA VAL A 183 -7.76 10.55 -5.78
C VAL A 183 -9.20 10.07 -5.85
N ASP A 184 -10.11 10.92 -6.32
CA ASP A 184 -11.51 10.54 -6.48
C ASP A 184 -11.66 9.44 -7.55
N ILE A 185 -12.56 8.48 -7.31
CA ILE A 185 -12.80 7.34 -8.21
C ILE A 185 -13.61 7.82 -9.44
N ASN A 186 -12.93 8.57 -10.30
CA ASN A 186 -13.45 9.14 -11.54
C ASN A 186 -12.41 8.92 -12.63
N ILE A 187 -12.85 8.47 -13.82
CA ILE A 187 -11.96 8.19 -14.94
C ILE A 187 -11.13 9.40 -15.38
N ASN A 188 -11.65 10.62 -15.25
CA ASN A 188 -10.94 11.83 -15.62
C ASN A 188 -9.84 12.15 -14.60
N GLU A 189 -10.14 12.06 -13.30
CA GLU A 189 -9.18 12.28 -12.21
C GLU A 189 -8.06 11.22 -12.21
N MET A 190 -8.40 9.96 -12.47
CA MET A 190 -7.41 8.89 -12.56
C MET A 190 -6.50 9.00 -13.80
N ARG A 191 -6.90 9.77 -14.81
CA ARG A 191 -6.13 9.97 -16.06
C ARG A 191 -5.26 11.22 -16.04
N SER A 192 -5.60 12.21 -15.22
CA SER A 192 -4.89 13.50 -15.12
C SER A 192 -3.60 13.39 -14.34
#